data_AF-A0A1I5EW55-F1
#
_entry.id   AF-A0A1I5EW55-F1
#
_cell.length_a   1.000
_cell.length_b   1.000
_cell.length_c   1.000
_cell.angle_alpha   90.00
_cell.angle_beta   90.00
_cell.angle_gamma   90.00
#
_symmetry.space_group_name_H-M   'P 1'
#
loop_
_entity.id
_entity.type
_entity.pdbx_description
1 polymer ?
#
loop_
_entity_poly.entity_id
_entity_poly.type
_entity_poly.pdbx_seq_one_letter_code
_entity_poly.pdbx_strand_id
1 'polypeptide(L)' 'MAKKKKTKKEDPKVHDELKGFKMEINSFGEINSSFPIDKINEFLNKNVEDKKLKDRDDLDDVKKTKK' A
#
# COMPACT_ATOMS: atom_id res chain seq x y z
N MET A 1 15.01 9.00 -39.26
CA MET A 1 15.15 9.40 -37.84
C MET A 1 14.01 8.78 -37.04
N ALA A 2 14.30 7.75 -36.24
CA ALA A 2 13.26 7.03 -35.49
C ALA A 2 12.79 7.87 -34.29
N LYS A 3 11.54 8.34 -34.35
CA LYS A 3 10.88 9.10 -33.28
C LYS A 3 10.68 8.16 -32.09
N LYS A 4 11.55 8.25 -31.06
CA LYS A 4 11.37 7.54 -29.78
C LYS A 4 9.96 7.86 -29.26
N LYS A 5 9.06 6.87 -29.31
CA LYS A 5 7.73 6.97 -28.71
C LYS A 5 7.95 7.19 -27.22
N LYS A 6 7.72 8.42 -26.74
CA LYS A 6 7.62 8.70 -25.31
C LYS A 6 6.44 7.89 -24.80
N THR A 7 6.70 6.73 -24.21
CA THR A 7 5.70 5.97 -23.48
C THR A 7 5.13 6.93 -22.44
N LYS A 8 3.85 7.33 -22.61
CA LYS A 8 3.15 8.05 -21.54
C LYS A 8 3.26 7.14 -20.32
N LYS A 9 4.01 7.56 -19.32
CA LYS A 9 4.02 6.90 -18.01
C LYS A 9 2.64 7.19 -17.44
N GLU A 10 1.67 6.35 -17.78
CA GLU A 10 0.34 6.41 -17.19
C GLU A 10 0.52 6.13 -15.70
N ASP A 11 0.02 7.04 -14.87
CA ASP A 11 0.09 6.83 -13.43
C ASP A 11 -0.72 5.57 -13.07
N PRO A 12 -0.22 4.75 -12.13
CA PRO A 12 -0.92 3.54 -11.73
C PRO A 12 -2.32 3.88 -11.19
N LYS A 13 -3.30 3.04 -11.51
CA LYS A 13 -4.66 3.15 -10.95
C LYS A 13 -4.61 2.78 -9.47
N VAL A 14 -4.67 3.79 -8.62
CA VAL A 14 -4.61 3.69 -7.16
C VAL A 14 -5.84 4.34 -6.54
N HIS A 15 -6.10 4.06 -5.26
CA HIS A 15 -7.16 4.72 -4.50
C HIS A 15 -6.96 6.25 -4.49
N ASP A 16 -8.03 7.03 -4.35
CA ASP A 16 -7.94 8.50 -4.37
C ASP A 16 -6.98 9.04 -3.29
N GLU A 17 -6.97 8.42 -2.10
CA GLU A 17 -6.04 8.74 -1.00
C GLU A 17 -4.56 8.46 -1.32
N LEU A 18 -4.31 7.59 -2.30
CA LEU A 18 -2.98 7.20 -2.78
C LEU A 18 -2.64 7.81 -4.15
N LYS A 19 -3.43 8.77 -4.65
CA LYS A 19 -3.18 9.41 -5.95
C LYS A 19 -1.75 9.96 -6.03
N GLY A 20 -1.03 9.58 -7.07
CA GLY A 20 0.39 9.93 -7.25
C GLY A 20 1.36 8.96 -6.58
N PHE A 21 0.88 7.83 -6.06
CA PHE A 21 1.72 6.77 -5.50
C PHE A 21 2.51 6.09 -6.61
N LYS A 22 3.84 6.05 -6.46
CA LYS A 22 4.77 5.40 -7.37
C LYS A 22 5.71 4.53 -6.57
N MET A 23 5.94 3.33 -7.06
CA MET A 23 6.84 2.36 -6.46
C MET A 23 7.74 1.81 -7.56
N GLU A 24 9.04 1.82 -7.32
CA GLU A 24 10.05 1.30 -8.23
C GLU A 24 10.98 0.35 -7.47
N ILE A 25 11.30 -0.78 -8.10
CA ILE A 25 12.24 -1.77 -7.57
C ILE A 25 13.50 -1.63 -8.40
N ASN A 26 14.63 -1.35 -7.75
CA ASN A 26 15.91 -1.27 -8.45
C ASN A 26 16.52 -2.68 -8.66
N SER A 27 17.58 -2.77 -9.47
CA SER A 27 18.25 -4.05 -9.74
C SER A 27 18.87 -4.72 -8.49
N PHE A 28 19.00 -3.98 -7.39
CA PHE A 28 19.50 -4.48 -6.10
C PHE A 28 18.36 -4.98 -5.18
N GLY A 29 17.10 -4.87 -5.60
CA GLY A 29 15.94 -5.27 -4.81
C GLY A 29 15.48 -4.23 -3.79
N GLU A 30 16.04 -3.01 -3.82
CA GLU A 30 15.59 -1.91 -2.96
C GLU A 30 14.30 -1.31 -3.53
N ILE A 31 13.38 -1.00 -2.62
CA ILE A 31 12.07 -0.45 -2.94
C ILE A 31 12.11 1.07 -2.74
N ASN A 32 11.88 1.81 -3.81
CA ASN A 32 11.71 3.26 -3.76
C ASN A 32 10.23 3.62 -3.93
N SER A 33 9.66 4.26 -2.93
CA SER A 33 8.27 4.73 -2.91
C SER A 33 8.21 6.26 -2.92
N SER A 34 7.24 6.85 -3.63
CA SER A 34 6.99 8.30 -3.59
C SER A 34 6.35 8.77 -2.30
N PHE A 35 5.76 7.86 -1.52
CA PHE A 35 5.14 8.16 -0.23
C PHE A 35 5.93 7.55 0.94
N PRO A 36 5.88 8.19 2.13
CA PRO A 36 6.45 7.64 3.34
C PRO A 36 5.73 6.35 3.75
N ILE A 37 6.50 5.42 4.31
CA ILE A 37 6.01 4.09 4.73
C ILE A 37 4.89 4.19 5.76
N ASP A 38 4.96 5.19 6.65
CA ASP A 38 3.97 5.39 7.71
C ASP A 38 2.57 5.65 7.16
N LYS A 39 2.47 6.47 6.11
CA LYS A 39 1.20 6.76 5.45
C LYS A 39 0.61 5.53 4.77
N ILE A 40 1.47 4.68 4.20
CA ILE A 40 1.05 3.42 3.57
C ILE A 40 0.54 2.47 4.64
N ASN A 41 1.24 2.35 5.76
CA ASN A 41 0.83 1.51 6.89
C ASN A 41 -0.50 1.95 7.47
N GLU A 42 -0.70 3.25 7.67
CA GLU A 42 -1.97 3.80 8.15
C GLU A 42 -3.12 3.50 7.18
N PHE A 43 -2.89 3.69 5.88
CA PHE A 43 -3.87 3.35 4.85
C PHE A 43 -4.23 1.86 4.87
N LEU A 44 -3.24 0.98 5.01
CA LEU A 44 -3.46 -0.47 5.09
C LEU A 44 -4.21 -0.85 6.36
N ASN A 45 -3.82 -0.34 7.53
CA ASN A 45 -4.50 -0.61 8.79
C ASN A 45 -5.98 -0.17 8.79
N LYS A 46 -6.31 0.89 8.05
CA LYS A 46 -7.68 1.41 7.93
C LYS A 46 -8.54 0.59 6.96
N ASN A 47 -7.97 0.15 5.84
CA ASN A 47 -8.73 -0.44 4.73
C ASN A 47 -8.60 -1.97 4.63
N VAL A 48 -7.58 -2.55 5.27
CA VAL A 48 -7.25 -3.98 5.21
C VAL A 48 -7.27 -4.55 6.62
N GLU A 49 -8.06 -5.60 6.81
CA GLU A 49 -8.02 -6.35 8.06
C GLU A 49 -6.70 -7.11 8.19
N ASP A 50 -6.05 -7.02 9.35
CA ASP A 50 -4.83 -7.78 9.62
C ASP A 50 -5.15 -9.27 9.70
N LYS A 51 -4.82 -10.00 8.62
CA LYS A 51 -5.05 -11.45 8.52
C LYS A 51 -4.33 -12.23 9.62
N LYS A 52 -3.22 -11.72 10.19
CA LYS A 52 -2.52 -12.37 11.30
C LYS A 52 -3.32 -12.36 12.60
N LEU A 53 -4.31 -11.47 12.68
CA LEU A 53 -5.18 -11.30 13.85
C LEU A 53 -6.56 -11.93 13.63
N LYS A 54 -6.82 -12.52 12.45
CA LYS A 54 -8.13 -13.06 12.08
C LYS A 54 -8.41 -14.43 12.69
N ASP A 55 -7.38 -15.25 12.84
CA ASP A 55 -7.48 -16.62 13.37
C ASP A 55 -7.11 -16.71 14.86
N ARG A 56 -7.14 -15.57 15.57
CA ARG A 56 -6.81 -15.50 16.99
C ARG A 56 -8.09 -15.48 17.81
N ASP A 57 -8.44 -16.63 18.39
CA ASP A 57 -9.61 -16.79 19.27
C ASP A 57 -9.59 -15.82 20.46
N ASP A 58 -8.40 -15.44 20.94
CA ASP A 58 -8.23 -14.54 22.10
C ASP A 58 -8.56 -13.06 21.82
N LEU A 59 -8.70 -12.67 20.55
CA LEU A 59 -9.01 -11.29 20.17
C LEU A 59 -10.52 -10.97 20.23
N ASP A 60 -11.38 -11.97 20.06
CA ASP A 60 -12.84 -11.80 20.14
C ASP A 60 -13.29 -11.44 21.57
N ASP A 61 -12.62 -11.98 22.59
CA ASP A 61 -12.90 -11.66 24.00
C ASP A 61 -12.47 -10.23 24.38
N VAL A 62 -11.36 -9.74 23.80
CA VAL A 62 -10.87 -8.37 24.02
C VAL A 62 -11.72 -7.32 23.26
N LYS A 63 -12.30 -7.68 22.11
CA LYS A 63 -13.21 -6.79 21.38
C LYS A 63 -14.58 -6.68 22.06
N LYS A 64 -15.08 -7.73 22.70
CA LYS A 64 -16.38 -7.72 23.41
C LYS A 64 -16.36 -6.92 24.72
N THR A 65 -15.23 -6.89 25.43
CA THR A 65 -15.08 -6.17 26.70
C THR A 65 -14.96 -4.64 26.55
N LYS A 66 -14.75 -4.14 25.34
CA LYS A 66 -14.70 -2.69 25.02
C LYS A 66 -16.02 -2.12 24.48
N LYS A 67 -17.11 -2.90 24.46
CA LYS A 67 -18.41 -2.47 23.97
C LYS A 67 -19.40 -2.21 25.10
#